data_AF-A0A2C6M6J6-F1
#
_entry.id   AF-A0A2C6M6J6-F1
#
_cell.length_a   1.000
_cell.length_b   1.000
_cell.length_c   1.000
_cell.angle_alpha   90.00
_cell.angle_beta   90.00
_cell.angle_gamma   90.00
#
_symmetry.space_group_name_H-M   'P 1'
#
loop_
_entity.id
_entity.type
_entity.pdbx_description
1 polymer ?
#
loop_
_entity_poly.entity_id
_entity_poly.type
_entity_poly.pdbx_seq_one_letter_code
_entity_poly.pdbx_strand_id
1 'polypeptide(L)'
;MKVDRQIFRCLGKDFSWRKLKKAIFLDKTSDNEFTLEVQIEQARQAWLIAQEQMQWADKDLLEAAILKTTACERRYIALLQKARSMHYTAWEPTEIAPVVANNR
;
A
#
# COMPACT_ATOMS: atom_id res chain seq x y z
N MET A 1 0.64 15.65 -18.86
CA MET A 1 1.25 15.95 -17.55
C MET A 1 1.01 17.43 -17.24
N LYS A 2 0.14 17.76 -16.28
CA LYS A 2 -0.05 19.16 -15.85
C LYS A 2 1.07 19.47 -14.86
N VAL A 3 2.08 20.24 -15.29
CA VAL A 3 3.15 20.65 -14.39
C VAL A 3 2.61 21.76 -13.48
N ASP A 4 2.79 21.58 -12.18
CA ASP A 4 2.15 22.42 -11.17
C ASP A 4 2.66 23.85 -11.21
N ARG A 5 1.78 24.80 -11.53
CA ARG A 5 2.11 26.23 -11.70
C ARG A 5 2.67 26.83 -10.41
N GLN A 6 2.39 26.20 -9.26
CA GLN A 6 2.91 26.59 -7.95
C GLN A 6 4.40 26.30 -7.79
N ILE A 7 4.91 25.20 -8.36
CA ILE A 7 6.32 24.81 -8.30
C ILE A 7 7.16 25.82 -9.09
N PHE A 8 6.73 26.18 -10.30
CA PHE A 8 7.41 27.19 -11.11
C PHE A 8 7.41 28.58 -10.47
N ARG A 9 6.31 28.95 -9.80
CA ARG A 9 6.25 30.23 -9.07
C ARG A 9 7.27 30.29 -7.93
N CYS A 10 7.59 29.15 -7.31
CA CYS A 10 8.63 29.06 -6.26
C CYS A 10 10.07 29.12 -6.82
N LEU A 11 10.27 28.84 -8.11
CA LEU A 11 11.58 28.87 -8.76
C LEU A 11 11.92 30.24 -9.37
N GLY A 12 10.93 31.07 -9.68
CA GLY A 12 11.13 32.31 -10.45
C GLY A 12 11.39 33.59 -9.66
N LYS A 13 10.95 33.71 -8.40
CA LYS A 13 11.19 34.89 -7.54
C LYS A 13 11.39 34.45 -6.08
N ASP A 14 12.48 34.89 -5.46
CA ASP A 14 12.87 34.60 -4.07
C ASP A 14 12.78 33.11 -3.71
N PHE A 15 13.59 32.32 -4.41
CA PHE A 15 13.72 30.89 -4.17
C PHE A 15 13.96 30.61 -2.69
N SER A 16 13.06 29.83 -2.10
CA SER A 16 13.17 29.40 -0.71
C SER A 16 12.85 27.93 -0.63
N TRP A 17 13.81 27.17 -0.10
CA TRP A 17 13.64 25.73 0.10
C TRP A 17 12.48 25.40 1.04
N ARG A 18 12.17 26.30 1.98
CA ARG A 18 10.98 26.17 2.84
C ARG A 18 9.69 26.30 2.03
N LYS A 19 9.60 27.25 1.09
CA LYS A 19 8.41 27.48 0.26
C LYS A 19 8.20 26.34 -0.74
N LEU A 20 9.27 25.87 -1.38
CA LEU A 20 9.18 24.73 -2.30
C LEU A 20 8.80 23.44 -1.58
N LYS A 21 9.44 23.15 -0.43
CA LYS A 21 9.07 22.01 0.40
C LYS A 21 7.58 22.09 0.78
N LYS A 22 7.10 23.27 1.18
CA LYS A 22 5.67 23.43 1.46
C LYS A 22 4.81 23.16 0.22
N ALA A 23 5.10 23.73 -0.95
CA ALA A 23 4.31 23.48 -2.16
C ALA A 23 4.29 21.99 -2.57
N ILE A 24 5.43 21.30 -2.52
CA ILE A 24 5.53 19.89 -2.93
C ILE A 24 4.87 18.95 -1.92
N PHE A 25 5.01 19.23 -0.62
CA PHE A 25 4.52 18.35 0.43
C PHE A 25 3.07 18.66 0.84
N LEU A 26 2.61 19.91 0.79
CA LEU A 26 1.24 20.28 1.17
C LEU A 26 0.20 19.84 0.11
N ASP A 27 0.55 19.86 -1.19
CA ASP A 27 -0.30 19.30 -2.26
C ASP A 27 -0.34 17.77 -2.24
N LYS A 28 0.67 17.11 -1.65
CA LYS A 28 0.71 15.64 -1.54
C LYS A 28 0.01 15.10 -0.31
N THR A 29 -0.39 15.95 0.63
CA THR A 29 -0.92 15.52 1.93
C THR A 29 -2.44 15.40 2.01
N SER A 30 -3.22 15.83 1.00
CA SER A 30 -4.68 15.83 1.13
C SER A 30 -5.40 14.52 0.78
N ASP A 31 -4.80 13.60 -0.01
CA ASP A 31 -5.55 12.40 -0.49
C ASP A 31 -4.79 11.06 -0.37
N ASN A 32 -3.62 11.02 0.24
CA ASN A 32 -2.80 9.79 0.32
C ASN A 32 -2.56 9.32 1.76
N GLU A 33 -3.56 9.41 2.64
CA GLU A 33 -3.64 8.44 3.73
C GLU A 33 -3.82 7.07 3.06
N PHE A 34 -2.74 6.30 2.98
CA PHE A 34 -2.77 4.92 2.47
C PHE A 34 -3.87 4.19 3.24
N THR A 35 -5.02 3.96 2.60
CA THR A 35 -6.14 3.25 3.22
C THR A 35 -5.64 1.89 3.69
N LEU A 36 -6.27 1.34 4.73
CA LEU A 36 -5.84 0.05 5.29
C LEU A 36 -5.79 -1.04 4.21
N GLU A 37 -6.73 -1.01 3.27
CA GLU A 37 -6.79 -1.86 2.07
C GLU A 37 -5.52 -1.76 1.22
N VAL A 38 -5.09 -0.54 0.89
CA VAL A 38 -3.85 -0.32 0.12
C VAL A 38 -2.63 -0.81 0.88
N GLN A 39 -2.59 -0.62 2.20
CA GLN A 39 -1.50 -1.14 3.02
C GLN A 39 -1.45 -2.67 3.04
N ILE A 40 -2.62 -3.33 3.08
CA ILE A 40 -2.74 -4.79 3.03
C ILE A 40 -2.26 -5.32 1.68
N GLU A 41 -2.70 -4.72 0.57
CA GLU A 41 -2.28 -5.13 -0.77
C GLU A 41 -0.78 -4.92 -1.00
N GLN A 42 -0.22 -3.80 -0.53
CA GLN A 42 1.22 -3.57 -0.59
C GLN A 42 2.00 -4.60 0.23
N ALA A 43 1.52 -4.96 1.43
CA ALA A 43 2.15 -5.96 2.28
C ALA A 43 2.08 -7.37 1.64
N ARG A 44 0.96 -7.70 1.00
CA ARG A 44 0.79 -8.94 0.23
C ARG A 44 1.78 -9.02 -0.93
N GLN A 45 1.86 -7.96 -1.76
CA GLN A 45 2.80 -7.89 -2.88
C GLN A 45 4.25 -8.02 -2.40
N ALA A 46 4.61 -7.33 -1.32
CA ALA A 46 5.96 -7.43 -0.75
C ALA A 46 6.29 -8.84 -0.27
N TRP A 47 5.32 -9.56 0.31
CA TRP A 47 5.49 -10.95 0.71
C TRP A 47 5.68 -11.89 -0.48
N LEU A 48 4.90 -11.73 -1.55
CA LEU A 48 5.06 -12.52 -2.78
C LEU A 48 6.43 -12.30 -3.42
N ILE A 49 6.88 -11.05 -3.50
CA ILE A 49 8.22 -10.72 -4.02
C ILE A 49 9.32 -11.34 -3.14
N ALA A 50 9.15 -11.32 -1.81
CA ALA A 50 10.11 -11.93 -0.90
C ALA A 50 10.17 -13.46 -1.06
N GLN A 51 9.02 -14.12 -1.26
CA GLN A 51 8.96 -15.56 -1.56
C GLN A 51 9.66 -15.89 -2.86
N GLU A 52 9.43 -15.12 -3.92
CA GLU A 52 10.14 -15.28 -5.19
C GLU A 52 11.65 -15.11 -4.99
N GLN A 53 12.09 -14.06 -4.29
CA GLN A 53 13.51 -13.84 -3.98
C GLN A 53 14.13 -14.98 -3.18
N MET A 54 13.39 -15.60 -2.26
CA MET A 54 13.83 -16.75 -1.50
C MET A 54 14.03 -17.99 -2.39
N GLN A 55 13.20 -18.18 -3.41
CA GLN A 55 13.32 -19.29 -4.35
C GLN A 55 14.62 -19.24 -5.17
N TRP A 56 15.12 -18.02 -5.45
CA TRP A 56 16.34 -17.78 -6.23
C TRP A 56 17.55 -17.40 -5.37
N ALA A 57 17.44 -17.52 -4.04
CA ALA A 57 18.51 -17.09 -3.14
C ALA A 57 19.68 -18.09 -3.15
N ASP A 58 20.90 -17.57 -3.35
CA ASP A 58 22.12 -18.31 -3.11
C ASP A 58 22.29 -18.65 -1.63
N LYS A 59 23.09 -19.68 -1.32
CA LYS A 59 23.31 -20.15 0.07
C LYS A 59 23.70 -19.02 1.04
N ASP A 60 24.54 -18.09 0.59
CA ASP A 60 25.02 -16.98 1.42
C ASP A 60 23.93 -15.93 1.71
N LEU A 61 22.88 -15.87 0.88
CA LEU A 61 21.76 -14.94 1.01
C LEU A 61 20.48 -15.61 1.53
N LEU A 62 20.48 -16.93 1.69
CA LEU A 62 19.30 -17.71 2.06
C LEU A 62 18.74 -17.28 3.42
N GLU A 63 19.60 -17.08 4.42
CA GLU A 63 19.17 -16.62 5.76
C GLU A 63 18.52 -15.23 5.69
N ALA A 64 19.11 -14.32 4.92
CA ALA A 64 18.56 -12.98 4.72
C ALA A 64 17.21 -13.03 3.98
N ALA A 65 17.08 -13.90 2.98
CA ALA A 65 15.84 -14.09 2.24
C ALA A 65 14.72 -14.69 3.10
N ILE A 66 15.05 -15.67 3.96
CA ILE A 66 14.14 -16.24 4.95
C ILE A 66 13.65 -15.15 5.91
N LEU A 67 14.57 -14.40 6.52
CA LEU A 67 14.23 -13.32 7.45
C LEU A 67 13.33 -12.27 6.81
N LYS A 68 13.64 -11.86 5.58
CA LYS A 68 12.83 -10.91 4.82
C LYS A 68 11.43 -11.45 4.56
N THR A 69 11.31 -12.70 4.13
CA THR A 69 10.02 -13.34 3.83
C THR A 69 9.16 -13.43 5.08
N THR A 70 9.72 -13.88 6.20
CA THR A 70 9.02 -13.95 7.49
C THR A 70 8.60 -12.57 8.00
N ALA A 71 9.45 -11.55 7.83
CA ALA A 71 9.10 -10.18 8.22
C ALA A 71 7.92 -9.63 7.41
N CYS A 72 7.91 -9.85 6.09
CA CYS A 72 6.81 -9.45 5.22
C CYS A 72 5.51 -10.20 5.55
N GLU A 73 5.60 -11.50 5.81
CA GLU A 73 4.46 -12.33 6.23
C GLU A 73 3.82 -11.81 7.52
N ARG A 74 4.62 -11.59 8.56
CA ARG A 74 4.14 -11.06 9.85
C ARG A 74 3.45 -9.72 9.71
N ARG A 75 4.01 -8.83 8.87
CA ARG A 75 3.39 -7.53 8.56
C ARG A 75 2.03 -7.72 7.89
N TYR A 76 1.93 -8.59 6.90
CA TYR A 76 0.67 -8.86 6.21
C TYR A 76 -0.40 -9.42 7.17
N ILE A 77 -0.04 -10.41 7.99
CA ILE A 77 -0.95 -11.00 8.99
C ILE A 77 -1.41 -9.95 10.01
N ALA A 78 -0.51 -9.11 10.52
CA ALA A 78 -0.87 -8.06 11.47
C ALA A 78 -1.87 -7.05 10.87
N LEU A 79 -1.72 -6.71 9.58
CA LEU A 79 -2.66 -5.82 8.89
C LEU A 79 -4.02 -6.49 8.66
N LEU A 80 -4.06 -7.78 8.36
CA LEU A 80 -5.33 -8.54 8.28
C LEU A 80 -6.04 -8.62 9.63
N GLN A 81 -5.29 -8.83 10.72
CA GLN A 81 -5.85 -8.81 12.08
C GLN A 81 -6.43 -7.44 12.43
N LYS A 82 -5.75 -6.36 12.03
CA LYS A 82 -6.25 -4.98 12.17
C LYS A 82 -7.51 -4.72 11.34
N ALA A 83 -7.57 -5.22 10.10
CA ALA A 83 -8.78 -5.11 9.28
C ALA A 83 -9.96 -5.83 9.92
N ARG A 84 -9.72 -7.03 10.48
CA ARG A 84 -10.72 -7.79 11.21
C ARG A 84 -11.24 -7.05 12.45
N SER A 85 -10.38 -6.39 13.21
CA SER A 85 -10.81 -5.61 14.38
C SER A 85 -11.55 -4.33 14.00
N MET A 86 -11.32 -3.80 12.79
CA MET A 86 -12.02 -2.66 12.22
C MET A 86 -13.30 -3.05 11.45
N HIS A 87 -13.72 -4.32 11.53
CA HIS A 87 -14.92 -4.84 10.85
C HIS A 87 -14.89 -4.66 9.33
N TYR A 88 -13.71 -4.65 8.70
CA TYR A 88 -13.63 -4.76 7.25
C TYR A 88 -14.20 -6.10 6.82
N THR A 89 -15.30 -6.07 6.07
CA THR A 89 -15.94 -7.22 5.47
C THR A 89 -15.44 -7.37 4.03
N ALA A 90 -14.91 -8.55 3.68
CA ALA A 90 -14.42 -8.83 2.34
C ALA A 90 -15.54 -8.95 1.28
N TRP A 91 -16.80 -9.10 1.71
CA TRP A 91 -17.99 -9.16 0.86
C TRP A 91 -19.13 -8.39 1.51
N GLU A 92 -19.83 -7.59 0.72
CA GLU A 92 -21.11 -7.02 1.15
C GLU A 92 -22.14 -8.16 1.28
N PRO A 93 -22.95 -8.20 2.36
CA PRO A 93 -23.92 -9.29 2.58
C PRO A 93 -24.88 -9.50 1.41
N THR A 94 -25.13 -8.45 0.64
CA THR A 94 -25.96 -8.45 -0.57
C THR A 94 -25.43 -9.33 -1.71
N GLU A 95 -24.12 -9.57 -1.77
CA GLU A 95 -23.49 -10.41 -2.81
C GLU A 95 -23.48 -11.91 -2.44
N ILE A 96 -23.81 -12.24 -1.19
CA ILE A 96 -23.83 -13.61 -0.66
C ILE A 96 -25.23 -14.23 -0.77
N ALA A 97 -26.25 -13.46 -1.16
CA ALA A 97 -27.60 -13.98 -1.34
C ALA A 97 -27.56 -15.07 -2.42
N PRO A 98 -27.88 -16.34 -2.08
CA PRO A 98 -28.00 -17.37 -3.10
C PRO A 98 -29.05 -16.92 -4.09
N VAL A 99 -28.72 -16.89 -5.38
CA VAL A 99 -29.70 -16.69 -6.44
C VAL A 99 -30.69 -17.84 -6.31
N VAL A 100 -31.82 -17.59 -5.63
CA VAL A 100 -32.93 -18.52 -5.58
C VAL A 100 -33.43 -18.61 -7.02
N ALA A 101 -32.97 -19.64 -7.73
CA ALA A 101 -33.45 -19.99 -9.06
C ALA A 101 -34.93 -20.40 -8.88
N ASN A 102 -35.82 -19.42 -9.01
CA ASN A 102 -37.25 -19.65 -9.16
C ASN A 102 -37.46 -20.28 -10.55
N ASN A 103 -37.32 -21.60 -10.61
CA ASN A 103 -37.77 -22.38 -11.76
C ASN A 103 -39.30 -22.45 -11.68
N ARG A 104 -39.98 -21.55 -12.40
CA ARG A 104 -41.38 -21.67 -12.78
C ARG A 104 -41.49 -22.24 -14.18
#